data_AF-A0A3C1U217-F1
#
_entry.id   AF-A0A3C1U217-F1
#
_cell.length_a   1.000
_cell.length_b   1.000
_cell.length_c   1.000
_cell.angle_alpha   90.00
_cell.angle_beta   90.00
_cell.angle_gamma   90.00
#
_symmetry.space_group_name_H-M   'P 1'
#
loop_
_entity.id
_entity.type
_entity.pdbx_description
1 polymer ?
#
loop_
_entity_poly.entity_id
_entity_poly.type
_entity_poly.pdbx_seq_one_letter_code
_entity_poly.pdbx_strand_id
1 'polypeptide(L)'
;MSPLETSFGMTTAAPQAGFVTRHIGLNDAEISTMLSRLDLPSVDALIGEVIPPSILRHDSMDIGAPLSEAEILDELATIAGRNIINTSLIGMGYYGWHTPP
;
A
#
# COMPACT_ATOMS: atom_id res chain seq x y z
N MET A 1 5.74 46.62 2.33
CA MET A 1 5.18 45.55 1.48
C MET A 1 6.32 44.69 0.99
N SER A 2 6.44 43.49 1.53
CA SER A 2 6.96 42.29 0.86
C SER A 2 6.53 41.10 1.73
N PRO A 3 5.40 40.47 1.40
CA PRO A 3 4.85 39.34 2.14
C PRO A 3 5.40 38.05 1.53
N LEU A 4 6.46 37.47 2.11
CA LEU A 4 6.93 36.12 1.78
C LEU A 4 7.39 35.36 3.03
N GLU A 5 6.72 35.58 4.15
CA GLU A 5 6.76 34.68 5.31
C GLU A 5 5.50 33.81 5.24
N THR A 6 5.42 32.93 4.23
CA THR A 6 4.38 31.88 4.24
C THR A 6 4.91 30.75 5.12
N SER A 7 4.61 30.89 6.41
CA SER A 7 4.54 29.82 7.39
C SER A 7 4.03 28.53 6.72
N PHE A 8 4.89 27.51 6.63
CA PHE A 8 4.45 26.13 6.42
C PHE A 8 3.56 25.77 7.62
N GLY A 9 2.26 25.97 7.46
CA GLY A 9 1.29 25.54 8.44
C GLY A 9 1.52 24.06 8.70
N MET A 10 1.67 23.71 9.98
CA MET A 10 1.43 22.36 10.46
C MET A 10 0.00 22.00 10.04
N THR A 11 -0.13 21.40 8.87
CA THR A 11 -1.32 20.64 8.52
C THR A 11 -1.27 19.44 9.44
N THR A 12 -2.03 19.49 10.54
CA THR A 12 -2.38 18.30 11.30
C THR A 12 -3.04 17.37 10.29
N ALA A 13 -2.28 16.40 9.77
CA ALA A 13 -2.76 15.46 8.79
C ALA A 13 -3.99 14.77 9.38
N ALA A 14 -5.11 14.82 8.65
CA ALA A 14 -6.25 13.97 8.96
C ALA A 14 -5.75 12.53 9.12
N PRO A 15 -6.34 11.71 10.02
CA PRO A 15 -5.93 10.31 10.15
C PRO A 15 -5.97 9.69 8.75
N GLN A 16 -4.79 9.30 8.24
CA GLN A 16 -4.67 8.80 6.87
C GLN A 16 -5.49 7.51 6.79
N ALA A 17 -6.53 7.50 5.94
CA ALA A 17 -7.32 6.30 5.72
C ALA A 17 -6.38 5.16 5.30
N GLY A 18 -6.62 3.95 5.81
CA GLY A 18 -5.78 2.80 5.48
C GLY A 18 -5.71 2.56 3.97
N PHE A 19 -4.54 2.19 3.47
CA PHE A 19 -4.28 1.95 2.03
C PHE A 19 -5.33 1.02 1.37
N VAL A 20 -5.87 0.09 2.16
CA VAL A 20 -6.92 -0.85 1.73
C VAL A 20 -8.12 -0.15 1.07
N THR A 21 -8.46 1.07 1.50
CA THR A 21 -9.59 1.85 0.96
C THR A 21 -9.33 2.41 -0.44
N ARG A 22 -8.06 2.59 -0.83
CA ARG A 22 -7.66 2.99 -2.19
C ARG A 22 -7.30 1.77 -3.06
N HIS A 23 -6.93 0.66 -2.43
CA HIS A 23 -6.52 -0.57 -3.11
C HIS A 23 -7.71 -1.47 -3.47
N ILE A 24 -8.66 -1.64 -2.55
CA ILE A 24 -9.88 -2.40 -2.77
C ILE A 24 -10.94 -1.46 -3.30
N GLY A 25 -11.31 -1.61 -4.57
CA GLY A 25 -12.29 -0.75 -5.23
C GLY A 25 -13.74 -1.00 -4.82
N LEU A 26 -14.04 -2.14 -4.18
CA LEU A 26 -15.39 -2.49 -3.76
C LEU A 26 -15.75 -1.83 -2.44
N ASN A 27 -16.97 -1.29 -2.37
CA ASN A 27 -17.61 -0.90 -1.12
C ASN A 27 -18.58 -1.97 -0.60
N ASP A 28 -19.05 -1.81 0.64
CA ASP A 28 -19.92 -2.78 1.31
C ASP A 28 -21.24 -3.04 0.55
N ALA A 29 -21.79 -2.04 -0.13
CA ALA A 29 -23.02 -2.20 -0.90
C ALA A 29 -22.80 -3.03 -2.18
N GLU A 30 -21.65 -2.86 -2.83
CA GLU A 30 -21.25 -3.66 -3.99
C GLU A 30 -20.96 -5.11 -3.57
N ILE A 31 -20.26 -5.31 -2.45
CA ILE A 31 -20.01 -6.64 -1.88
C ILE A 31 -21.34 -7.35 -1.58
N SER A 32 -22.27 -6.68 -0.92
CA SER A 32 -23.61 -7.22 -0.62
C SER A 32 -24.40 -7.57 -1.89
N THR A 33 -24.32 -6.72 -2.91
CA THR A 33 -24.97 -6.97 -4.20
C THR A 33 -24.39 -8.21 -4.89
N MET A 34 -23.07 -8.37 -4.88
CA MET A 34 -22.39 -9.52 -5.47
C MET A 34 -22.69 -10.81 -4.72
N LEU A 35 -22.64 -10.80 -3.38
CA LEU A 35 -22.96 -11.96 -2.55
C LEU A 35 -24.41 -12.42 -2.74
N SER A 36 -25.35 -11.48 -2.88
CA SER A 36 -26.75 -11.78 -3.16
C SER A 36 -26.95 -12.48 -4.51
N ARG A 37 -26.08 -12.26 -5.50
CA ARG A 37 -26.13 -12.97 -6.79
C ARG A 37 -25.60 -14.39 -6.72
N LEU A 38 -24.82 -14.69 -5.71
CA LEU A 38 -24.25 -16.01 -5.45
C LEU A 38 -25.07 -16.79 -4.41
N ASP A 39 -26.16 -16.21 -3.91
CA ASP A 39 -26.96 -16.75 -2.80
C ASP A 39 -26.14 -17.03 -1.53
N LEU A 40 -25.11 -16.19 -1.27
CA LEU A 40 -24.20 -16.33 -0.13
C LEU A 40 -24.39 -15.22 0.91
N PRO A 41 -24.25 -15.52 2.22
CA PRO A 41 -24.49 -14.54 3.29
C PRO A 41 -23.27 -13.66 3.63
N SER A 42 -22.05 -14.08 3.28
CA SER A 42 -20.82 -13.35 3.62
C SER A 42 -19.63 -13.75 2.74
N VAL A 43 -18.58 -12.94 2.80
CA VAL A 43 -17.29 -13.28 2.17
C VAL A 43 -16.66 -14.52 2.83
N ASP A 44 -16.81 -14.70 4.14
CA ASP A 44 -16.33 -15.92 4.83
C ASP A 44 -17.04 -17.18 4.34
N ALA A 45 -18.35 -17.11 4.06
CA ALA A 45 -19.09 -18.22 3.48
C ALA A 45 -18.58 -18.56 2.07
N LEU A 46 -18.33 -17.54 1.25
CA LEU A 46 -17.71 -17.71 -0.07
C LEU A 46 -16.33 -18.38 0.04
N ILE A 47 -15.48 -17.94 0.97
CA ILE A 47 -14.16 -18.53 1.21
C ILE A 47 -14.30 -20.01 1.58
N GLY A 48 -15.24 -20.36 2.45
CA GLY A 48 -15.49 -21.73 2.90
C GLY A 48 -16.02 -22.67 1.82
N GLU A 49 -16.76 -22.16 0.83
CA GLU A 49 -17.22 -22.95 -0.32
C GLU A 49 -16.11 -23.20 -1.35
N VAL A 50 -15.20 -22.23 -1.53
CA VAL A 50 -14.18 -22.28 -2.57
C VAL A 50 -12.89 -22.96 -2.12
N ILE A 51 -12.47 -22.76 -0.87
CA ILE A 51 -11.19 -23.24 -0.35
C ILE A 51 -11.41 -24.48 0.53
N PRO A 52 -10.81 -25.64 0.19
CA PRO A 52 -10.89 -26.83 1.03
C PRO A 52 -10.37 -26.56 2.46
N PRO A 53 -11.07 -27.01 3.51
CA PRO A 53 -10.66 -26.76 4.90
C PRO A 53 -9.27 -27.28 5.25
N SER A 54 -8.78 -28.32 4.56
CA SER A 54 -7.47 -28.91 4.80
C SER A 54 -6.29 -27.99 4.44
N ILE A 55 -6.51 -26.96 3.63
CA ILE A 55 -5.48 -26.00 3.22
C ILE A 55 -5.81 -24.55 3.63
N LEU A 56 -6.96 -24.32 4.27
CA LEU A 56 -7.34 -23.00 4.74
C LEU A 56 -6.52 -22.64 5.99
N ARG A 57 -5.88 -21.47 5.96
CA ARG A 57 -5.18 -20.95 7.13
C ARG A 57 -6.18 -20.32 8.11
N HIS A 58 -6.09 -20.68 9.39
CA HIS A 58 -7.02 -20.22 10.44
C HIS A 58 -6.43 -19.15 11.37
N ASP A 59 -5.12 -18.94 11.33
CA ASP A 59 -4.39 -17.95 12.09
C ASP A 59 -4.13 -16.66 11.28
N SER A 60 -4.01 -15.55 12.00
CA SER A 60 -3.65 -14.26 11.42
C SER A 60 -2.19 -14.25 10.97
N MET A 61 -1.88 -13.51 9.91
CA MET A 61 -0.49 -13.31 9.47
C MET A 61 0.30 -12.48 10.48
N ASP A 62 1.49 -12.96 10.84
CA ASP A 62 2.47 -12.21 11.62
C ASP A 62 3.32 -11.32 10.69
N ILE A 63 2.73 -10.23 10.22
CA ILE A 63 3.36 -9.28 9.26
C ILE A 63 3.43 -7.85 9.78
N GLY A 64 3.16 -7.64 11.08
CA GLY A 64 3.15 -6.33 11.71
C GLY A 64 1.88 -5.51 11.45
N ALA A 65 1.86 -4.30 12.01
CA ALA A 65 0.74 -3.37 11.85
C ALA A 65 0.76 -2.74 10.45
N PRO A 66 -0.42 -2.47 9.85
CA PRO A 66 -0.47 -1.76 8.58
C PRO A 66 0.04 -0.33 8.74
N LEU A 67 0.83 0.11 7.76
CA LEU A 67 1.27 1.50 7.64
C LEU A 67 0.37 2.24 6.64
N SER A 68 0.22 3.53 6.85
CA SER A 68 -0.37 4.42 5.86
C SER A 68 0.56 4.65 4.67
N GLU A 69 0.03 5.18 3.56
CA GLU A 69 0.83 5.49 2.36
C GLU A 69 1.98 6.48 2.66
N ALA A 70 1.76 7.46 3.54
CA ALA A 70 2.78 8.43 3.91
C ALA A 70 3.89 7.78 4.76
N GLU A 71 3.50 6.99 5.77
CA GLU A 71 4.45 6.31 6.66
C GLU A 71 5.35 5.33 5.90
N ILE A 72 4.80 4.55 4.97
CA ILE A 72 5.62 3.60 4.20
C ILE A 72 6.61 4.33 3.28
N LEU A 73 6.25 5.49 2.71
CA LEU A 73 7.18 6.27 1.89
C LEU A 73 8.34 6.83 2.71
N ASP A 74 8.08 7.32 3.92
CA ASP A 74 9.12 7.82 4.83
C ASP A 74 10.06 6.69 5.29
N GLU A 75 9.51 5.52 5.60
CA GLU A 75 10.31 4.34 5.97
C GLU A 75 11.17 3.87 4.79
N LEU A 76 10.59 3.75 3.59
CA LEU A 76 11.33 3.33 2.40
C LEU A 76 12.40 4.36 2.01
N ALA A 77 12.14 5.66 2.16
CA ALA A 77 13.15 6.70 1.95
C ALA A 77 14.33 6.55 2.93
N THR A 78 14.04 6.23 4.19
CA THR A 78 15.06 5.96 5.22
C THR A 78 15.94 4.76 4.85
N ILE A 79 15.32 3.68 4.35
CA ILE A 79 16.04 2.48 3.91
C ILE A 79 16.86 2.80 2.66
N ALA A 80 16.28 3.46 1.66
CA ALA A 80 16.95 3.85 0.43
C ALA A 80 18.14 4.78 0.67
N GLY A 81 18.06 5.66 1.69
CA GLY A 81 19.15 6.54 2.11
C GLY A 81 20.41 5.83 2.61
N ARG A 82 20.35 4.52 2.87
CA ARG A 82 21.51 3.70 3.23
C ARG A 82 22.34 3.27 2.01
N ASN A 83 21.81 3.43 0.79
CA ASN A 83 22.51 3.05 -0.43
C ASN A 83 23.63 4.05 -0.77
N ILE A 84 24.76 3.55 -1.27
CA ILE A 84 25.85 4.38 -1.78
C ILE A 84 25.74 4.46 -3.30
N ILE A 85 25.42 5.65 -3.81
CA ILE A 85 25.34 5.89 -5.25
C ILE A 85 26.75 6.20 -5.77
N ASN A 86 27.33 5.24 -6.50
CA ASN A 86 28.63 5.38 -7.13
C ASN A 86 28.51 5.47 -8.65
N THR A 87 29.53 6.05 -9.30
CA THR A 87 29.72 5.90 -10.74
C THR A 87 30.20 4.47 -11.02
N SER A 88 29.26 3.59 -11.33
CA SER A 88 29.53 2.18 -11.63
C SER A 88 30.09 2.01 -13.04
N LEU A 89 31.37 1.64 -13.15
CA LEU A 89 32.07 1.32 -14.41
C LEU A 89 32.33 -0.19 -14.56
N ILE A 90 31.53 -1.03 -13.90
CA ILE A 90 31.68 -2.50 -13.91
C ILE A 90 31.37 -3.08 -15.30
N GLY A 91 30.43 -2.49 -16.03
CA GLY A 91 29.99 -2.97 -17.33
C GLY A 91 29.09 -4.20 -17.22
N MET A 92 29.44 -5.27 -17.94
CA MET A 92 28.70 -6.55 -17.93
C MET A 92 27.22 -6.43 -18.32
N GLY A 93 26.89 -5.49 -19.21
CA GLY A 93 25.54 -5.32 -19.74
C GLY A 93 24.70 -4.22 -19.06
N TYR A 94 25.22 -3.57 -18.01
CA TYR A 94 24.60 -2.39 -17.41
C TYR A 94 25.52 -1.17 -17.50
N TYR A 95 25.00 -0.09 -18.07
CA TYR A 95 25.74 1.15 -18.29
C TYR A 95 24.86 2.33 -17.87
N GLY A 96 25.40 3.29 -17.11
CA GLY A 96 24.66 4.49 -16.72
C GLY A 96 24.25 5.32 -17.94
N TRP A 97 23.04 5.88 -17.91
CA TRP A 97 22.51 6.75 -18.97
C TRP A 97 21.84 7.99 -18.38
N HIS A 98 21.62 9.00 -19.23
CA HIS A 98 20.83 10.17 -18.88
C HIS A 98 19.38 9.97 -19.34
N THR A 99 18.45 9.74 -18.40
CA THR A 99 17.01 9.70 -18.71
C THR A 99 16.51 11.13 -18.96
N PRO A 100 15.88 11.43 -20.10
CA PRO A 100 15.20 12.71 -20.29
C PRO A 100 14.13 12.93 -19.19
N PRO A 101 13.96 14.17 -18.72
CA PRO A 101 13.01 14.49 -17.65
C PRO A 101 11.54 14.38 -18.10
#